data_AF-A0A1S8C4I7-F1
#
_entry.id   AF-A0A1S8C4I7-F1
#
_cell.length_a   1.000
_cell.length_b   1.000
_cell.length_c   1.000
_cell.angle_alpha   90.00
_cell.angle_beta   90.00
_cell.angle_gamma   90.00
#
_symmetry.space_group_name_H-M   'P 1'
#
loop_
_entity.id
_entity.type
_entity.pdbx_description
1 polymer ?
#
loop_
_entity_poly.entity_id
_entity_poly.type
_entity_poly.pdbx_seq_one_letter_code
_entity_poly.pdbx_strand_id
1 'polypeptide(L)'
;MVDGYWIEPYGEPGTQPDNTVYIAGHSWTKGAAAFNTLMPGDHGAGISTGDVVTVRAPGGSVDYTVSRTERYDKDALPGATDVWTVMPGRLVLITCFVDDDGRTTEDNFVVFAES
;
A
#
# COMPACT_ATOMS: atom_id res chain seq x y z
N MET A 1 -4.85 8.42 13.24
CA MET A 1 -3.42 8.55 12.88
C MET A 1 -3.37 8.59 11.37
N VAL A 2 -2.68 9.58 10.80
CA VAL A 2 -2.57 9.78 9.34
C VAL A 2 -1.23 9.28 8.79
N ASP A 3 -0.48 8.57 9.62
CA ASP A 3 0.87 8.13 9.33
C ASP A 3 0.87 6.74 8.70
N GLY A 4 1.77 6.55 7.74
CA GLY A 4 2.19 5.24 7.27
C GLY A 4 3.47 4.79 8.00
N TYR A 5 3.68 3.50 8.05
CA TYR A 5 4.86 2.85 8.62
C TYR A 5 5.63 2.14 7.51
N TRP A 6 6.88 2.54 7.28
CA TRP A 6 7.81 1.81 6.43
C TRP A 6 8.32 0.57 7.18
N ILE A 7 8.22 -0.60 6.53
CA ILE A 7 8.59 -1.88 7.14
C ILE A 7 10.06 -2.20 6.83
N GLU A 8 10.85 -2.35 7.89
CA GLU A 8 12.24 -2.79 7.86
C GLU A 8 12.36 -4.32 7.99
N PRO A 9 13.44 -4.96 7.50
CA PRO A 9 14.65 -4.40 6.89
C PRO A 9 14.59 -4.39 5.35
N TYR A 10 13.43 -4.11 4.76
CA TYR A 10 13.24 -4.12 3.31
C TYR A 10 13.80 -2.85 2.64
N GLY A 11 13.45 -2.61 1.37
CA GLY A 11 13.97 -1.49 0.58
C GLY A 11 13.66 -0.13 1.21
N GLU A 12 14.65 0.77 1.15
CA GLU A 12 14.55 2.13 1.68
C GLU A 12 13.74 3.06 0.75
N PRO A 13 12.69 3.74 1.26
CA PRO A 13 11.90 4.71 0.51
C PRO A 13 12.74 5.83 -0.11
N GLY A 14 12.38 6.27 -1.31
CA GLY A 14 13.00 7.44 -1.96
C GLY A 14 14.34 7.16 -2.64
N THR A 15 14.77 5.90 -2.70
CA THR A 15 15.88 5.42 -3.55
C THR A 15 15.35 4.37 -4.53
N GLN A 16 16.09 4.04 -5.60
CA GLN A 16 15.83 2.80 -6.37
C GLN A 16 16.45 1.64 -5.58
N PRO A 17 15.66 0.92 -4.76
CA PRO A 17 16.24 -0.08 -3.89
C PRO A 17 16.49 -1.36 -4.70
N ASP A 18 17.55 -2.08 -4.36
CA ASP A 18 17.79 -3.47 -4.76
C ASP A 18 16.84 -4.47 -4.06
N ASN A 19 15.76 -3.94 -3.45
CA ASN A 19 14.79 -4.64 -2.63
C ASN A 19 13.38 -4.04 -2.86
N THR A 20 12.33 -4.66 -2.32
CA THR A 20 10.97 -4.13 -2.35
C THR A 20 10.77 -3.14 -1.21
N VAL A 21 10.13 -2.00 -1.46
CA VAL A 21 9.69 -1.06 -0.42
C VAL A 21 8.31 -1.50 0.07
N TYR A 22 8.13 -1.66 1.38
CA TYR A 22 6.83 -1.97 1.99
C TYR A 22 6.40 -0.83 2.91
N ILE A 23 5.17 -0.34 2.72
CA ILE A 23 4.58 0.68 3.59
C ILE A 23 3.20 0.21 4.04
N ALA A 24 3.01 0.08 5.35
CA ALA A 24 1.71 -0.20 5.94
C ALA A 24 1.06 1.10 6.41
N GLY A 25 -0.26 1.23 6.27
CA GLY A 25 -0.99 2.41 6.72
C GLY A 25 -2.41 2.05 7.14
N HIS A 26 -3.03 2.92 7.93
CA HIS A 26 -4.44 2.75 8.25
C HIS A 26 -5.33 3.29 7.12
N SER A 27 -6.42 2.57 6.86
CA SER A 27 -7.64 3.07 6.25
C SER A 27 -8.73 3.09 7.35
N TRP A 28 -9.56 4.12 7.36
CA TRP A 28 -10.60 4.26 8.37
C TRP A 28 -11.75 5.16 7.90
N THR A 29 -12.98 4.72 8.17
CA THR A 29 -14.21 5.40 7.73
C THR A 29 -14.68 6.49 8.67
N LYS A 30 -14.25 6.44 9.93
CA LYS A 30 -14.71 7.38 10.96
C LYS A 30 -13.77 8.56 11.17
N GLY A 31 -12.75 8.71 10.33
CA GLY A 31 -11.77 9.80 10.44
C GLY A 31 -10.67 9.74 9.39
N ALA A 32 -9.73 10.67 9.48
CA ALA A 32 -8.58 10.71 8.58
C ALA A 32 -7.59 9.58 8.87
N ALA A 33 -7.17 8.87 7.83
CA ALA A 33 -6.09 7.89 7.88
C ALA A 33 -5.24 7.94 6.60
N ALA A 34 -3.99 7.48 6.71
CA ALA A 34 -2.97 7.63 5.67
C ALA A 34 -3.44 7.13 4.29
N PHE A 35 -4.10 5.97 4.28
CA PHE A 35 -4.43 5.23 3.06
C PHE A 35 -5.93 5.25 2.74
N ASN A 36 -6.69 6.22 3.26
CA ASN A 36 -8.10 6.38 2.90
C ASN A 36 -8.28 6.53 1.39
N THR A 37 -7.46 7.35 0.74
CA THR A 37 -7.59 7.62 -0.71
C THR A 37 -7.35 6.40 -1.60
N LEU A 38 -6.79 5.31 -1.05
CA LEU A 38 -6.68 4.04 -1.78
C LEU A 38 -8.04 3.35 -1.93
N MET A 39 -8.99 3.65 -1.05
CA MET A 39 -10.33 3.05 -1.05
C MET A 39 -11.29 3.85 -1.94
N PRO A 40 -12.19 3.18 -2.67
CA PRO A 40 -13.26 3.85 -3.40
C PRO A 40 -14.36 4.37 -2.44
N GLY A 41 -15.35 5.06 -3.00
CA GLY A 41 -16.54 5.51 -2.27
C GLY A 41 -16.35 6.84 -1.55
N ASP A 42 -16.76 6.92 -0.29
CA ASP A 42 -16.68 8.14 0.52
C ASP A 42 -15.24 8.63 0.76
N HIS A 43 -14.25 7.79 0.44
CA HIS A 43 -12.82 8.11 0.53
C HIS A 43 -12.20 8.63 -0.77
N GLY A 44 -12.93 8.57 -1.90
CA GLY A 44 -12.49 9.06 -3.20
C GLY A 44 -12.70 8.05 -4.32
N ALA A 45 -11.95 8.22 -5.40
CA ALA A 45 -12.03 7.33 -6.57
C ALA A 45 -11.43 5.93 -6.33
N GLY A 46 -10.65 5.77 -5.26
CA GLY A 46 -9.83 4.59 -5.02
C GLY A 46 -8.59 4.55 -5.93
N ILE A 47 -7.68 3.64 -5.63
CA ILE A 47 -6.48 3.41 -6.44
C ILE A 47 -6.69 2.27 -7.44
N SER A 48 -6.18 2.43 -8.65
CA SER A 48 -6.33 1.51 -9.77
C SER A 48 -5.02 1.27 -10.51
N THR A 49 -4.95 0.18 -11.28
CA THR A 49 -3.83 -0.08 -12.19
C THR A 49 -3.61 1.09 -13.13
N GLY A 50 -2.35 1.52 -13.27
CA GLY A 50 -1.93 2.68 -14.05
C GLY A 50 -1.80 3.97 -13.24
N ASP A 51 -2.34 4.04 -12.02
CA ASP A 51 -2.13 5.19 -11.14
C ASP A 51 -0.67 5.30 -10.71
N VAL A 52 -0.21 6.52 -10.44
CA VAL A 52 1.16 6.80 -9.99
C VAL A 52 1.17 7.11 -8.50
N VAL A 53 1.99 6.38 -7.75
CA VAL A 53 2.30 6.61 -6.35
C VAL A 53 3.69 7.21 -6.23
N THR A 54 3.78 8.47 -5.79
CA THR A 54 5.08 9.10 -5.47
C THR A 54 5.44 8.88 -4.01
N VAL A 55 6.51 8.14 -3.75
CA VAL A 55 7.10 8.00 -2.41
C VAL A 55 8.20 9.05 -2.23
N ARG A 56 8.02 9.95 -1.26
CA ARG A 56 9.00 10.99 -0.92
C ARG A 56 9.66 10.67 0.42
N ALA A 57 10.98 10.70 0.46
CA ALA A 57 11.80 10.52 1.65
C ALA A 57 12.97 11.52 1.65
N PRO A 58 13.71 11.68 2.76
CA PRO A 58 14.86 12.58 2.79
C PRO A 58 15.90 12.30 1.69
N GLY A 59 16.05 11.05 1.27
CA GLY A 59 16.98 10.64 0.20
C GLY A 59 16.53 10.97 -1.23
N GLY A 60 15.26 11.30 -1.44
CA GLY A 60 14.74 11.55 -2.79
C GLY A 60 13.25 11.26 -2.94
N SER A 61 12.81 11.16 -4.19
CA SER A 61 11.44 10.78 -4.53
C SER A 61 11.46 9.80 -5.68
N VAL A 62 10.61 8.78 -5.59
CA VAL A 62 10.45 7.76 -6.64
C VAL A 62 8.97 7.63 -6.95
N ASP A 63 8.66 7.62 -8.25
CA ASP A 63 7.33 7.37 -8.78
C ASP A 63 7.19 5.89 -9.11
N TYR A 64 6.11 5.28 -8.65
CA TYR A 64 5.76 3.89 -8.92
C TYR A 64 4.42 3.84 -9.63
N THR A 65 4.34 3.10 -10.73
CA THR A 65 3.07 2.86 -11.43
C THR A 65 2.41 1.62 -10.85
N VAL A 66 1.16 1.73 -10.44
CA VAL A 66 0.37 0.61 -9.90
C VAL A 66 0.19 -0.43 -10.99
N SER A 67 0.66 -1.64 -10.74
CA SER A 67 0.51 -2.78 -11.65
C SER A 67 -0.77 -3.56 -11.32
N ARG A 68 -1.05 -3.79 -10.03
CA ARG A 68 -2.29 -4.45 -9.57
C ARG A 68 -2.65 -4.11 -8.13
N THR A 69 -3.89 -4.42 -7.78
CA THR A 69 -4.41 -4.40 -6.41
C THR A 69 -5.04 -5.73 -6.08
N GLU A 70 -4.96 -6.16 -4.82
CA GLU A 70 -5.49 -7.45 -4.41
C GLU A 70 -5.93 -7.43 -2.94
N ARG A 71 -6.90 -8.30 -2.60
CA ARG A 71 -7.38 -8.49 -1.24
C ARG A 71 -6.85 -9.80 -0.69
N TYR A 72 -6.44 -9.79 0.58
CA TYR A 72 -5.98 -10.97 1.30
C TYR A 72 -6.67 -11.04 2.64
N ASP A 73 -7.17 -12.21 3.04
CA ASP A 73 -7.62 -12.44 4.41
C ASP A 73 -6.52 -12.03 5.40
N LYS A 74 -6.89 -11.44 6.53
CA LYS A 74 -5.94 -10.99 7.56
C LYS A 74 -4.99 -12.09 8.03
N ASP A 75 -5.50 -13.30 8.15
CA ASP A 75 -4.73 -14.47 8.59
C ASP A 75 -3.87 -15.06 7.47
N ALA A 76 -4.20 -14.79 6.20
CA ALA A 76 -3.47 -15.29 5.04
C ALA A 76 -2.33 -14.37 4.61
N LEU A 77 -2.47 -13.05 4.80
CA LEU A 77 -1.48 -12.07 4.38
C LEU A 77 -0.04 -12.39 4.86
N PRO A 78 0.21 -12.81 6.12
CA PRO A 78 1.57 -13.14 6.57
C PRO A 78 2.23 -14.28 5.78
N GLY A 79 1.44 -15.20 5.21
CA GLY A 79 1.91 -16.33 4.40
C GLY A 79 1.89 -16.08 2.88
N ALA A 80 1.43 -14.93 2.42
CA ALA A 80 1.29 -14.60 1.01
C ALA A 80 2.66 -14.33 0.36
N THR A 81 3.24 -15.36 -0.27
CA THR A 81 4.59 -15.29 -0.85
C THR A 81 4.71 -14.21 -1.92
N ASP A 82 3.68 -13.97 -2.71
CA ASP A 82 3.65 -12.94 -3.74
C ASP A 82 3.74 -11.52 -3.17
N VAL A 83 3.14 -11.29 -2.00
CA VAL A 83 3.30 -10.06 -1.22
C VAL A 83 4.75 -9.92 -0.76
N TRP A 84 5.33 -10.93 -0.13
CA TRP A 84 6.63 -10.80 0.57
C TRP A 84 7.88 -11.10 -0.26
N THR A 85 7.74 -11.60 -1.49
CA THR A 85 8.89 -11.90 -2.38
C THR A 85 9.69 -10.65 -2.72
N VAL A 86 10.97 -10.59 -2.33
CA VAL A 86 11.81 -9.44 -2.63
C VAL A 86 12.01 -9.27 -4.15
N MET A 87 11.60 -8.12 -4.66
CA MET A 87 11.80 -7.67 -6.04
C MET A 87 12.33 -6.22 -6.03
N PRO A 88 13.51 -5.96 -6.63
CA PRO A 88 14.02 -4.60 -6.83
C PRO A 88 13.03 -3.71 -7.57
N GLY A 89 12.95 -2.43 -7.19
CA GLY A 89 12.05 -1.45 -7.85
C GLY A 89 10.56 -1.63 -7.56
N ARG A 90 10.17 -2.59 -6.71
CA ARG A 90 8.77 -2.82 -6.32
C ARG A 90 8.39 -2.02 -5.08
N LEU A 91 7.20 -1.45 -5.08
CA LEU A 91 6.51 -0.87 -3.94
C LEU A 91 5.28 -1.73 -3.61
N VAL A 92 5.09 -2.00 -2.32
CA VAL A 92 3.90 -2.67 -1.79
C VAL A 92 3.28 -1.79 -0.70
N LEU A 93 2.03 -1.36 -0.89
CA LEU A 93 1.25 -0.66 0.12
C LEU A 93 0.26 -1.63 0.76
N ILE A 94 0.18 -1.64 2.09
CA ILE A 94 -0.68 -2.56 2.85
C ILE A 94 -1.61 -1.76 3.76
N THR A 95 -2.91 -2.04 3.71
CA THR A 95 -3.89 -1.47 4.63
C THR A 95 -5.02 -2.46 4.91
N CYS A 96 -5.86 -2.17 5.89
CA CYS A 96 -7.14 -2.85 6.06
C CYS A 96 -8.06 -2.54 4.87
N PHE A 97 -8.86 -3.50 4.42
CA PHE A 97 -9.91 -3.21 3.45
C PHE A 97 -11.14 -2.62 4.16
N VAL A 98 -11.75 -1.67 3.46
CA VAL A 98 -13.00 -1.03 3.84
C VAL A 98 -13.90 -1.10 2.62
N ASP A 99 -15.11 -1.64 2.78
CA ASP A 99 -16.08 -1.71 1.69
C ASP A 99 -16.71 -0.35 1.36
N ASP A 100 -17.49 -0.30 0.27
CA ASP A 100 -18.12 0.94 -0.22
C ASP A 100 -19.12 1.54 0.81
N ASP A 101 -19.60 0.73 1.76
CA ASP A 101 -20.48 1.15 2.85
C ASP A 101 -19.70 1.61 4.11
N GLY A 102 -18.37 1.65 4.02
CA GLY A 102 -17.50 2.08 5.10
C GLY A 102 -17.35 1.07 6.23
N ARG A 103 -17.56 -0.22 5.97
CA ARG A 103 -17.34 -1.30 6.95
C ARG A 103 -15.94 -1.88 6.77
N THR A 104 -15.21 -1.97 7.87
CA THR A 104 -13.95 -2.73 7.91
C THR A 104 -14.26 -4.21 7.73
N THR A 105 -13.58 -4.86 6.79
CA THR A 105 -13.73 -6.30 6.54
C THR A 105 -12.65 -7.10 7.27
N GLU A 106 -12.66 -8.43 7.10
CA GLU A 106 -11.60 -9.33 7.54
C GLU A 106 -10.41 -9.37 6.58
N ASP A 107 -10.41 -8.52 5.55
CA ASP A 107 -9.36 -8.46 4.53
C ASP A 107 -8.39 -7.31 4.77
N ASN A 108 -7.17 -7.50 4.27
CA ASN A 108 -6.25 -6.46 3.90
C ASN A 108 -6.40 -6.14 2.42
N PHE A 109 -6.15 -4.90 2.07
CA PHE A 109 -5.99 -4.42 0.71
C PHE A 109 -4.52 -4.13 0.45
N VAL A 110 -3.99 -4.69 -0.63
CA VAL A 110 -2.59 -4.58 -1.02
C VAL A 110 -2.49 -3.97 -2.41
N VAL A 111 -1.65 -2.96 -2.54
CA VAL A 111 -1.32 -2.33 -3.82
C VAL A 111 0.10 -2.73 -4.20
N PHE A 112 0.27 -3.19 -5.43
CA PHE A 112 1.57 -3.48 -6.03
C PHE A 112 1.88 -2.42 -7.09
N ALA A 113 3.05 -1.82 -6.99
CA ALA A 113 3.50 -0.79 -7.94
C ALA A 113 5.00 -0.95 -8.25
N GLU A 114 5.43 -0.45 -9.40
CA GLU A 114 6.80 -0.63 -9.91
C GLU A 114 7.31 0.67 -10.56
N SER A 115 8.60 0.97 -10.40
CA SER A 115 9.27 2.19 -10.93
C SER A 115 10.02 1.95 -12.23
#